data_AF-A0A2K0UKD1-F1
#
_entry.id   AF-A0A2K0UKD1-F1
#
_cell.length_a   1.000
_cell.length_b   1.000
_cell.length_c   1.000
_cell.angle_alpha   90.00
_cell.angle_beta   90.00
_cell.angle_gamma   90.00
#
_symmetry.space_group_name_H-M   'P 1'
#
loop_
_entity.id
_entity.type
_entity.pdbx_description
1 polymer ?
#
loop_
_entity_poly.entity_id
_entity_poly.type
_entity_poly.pdbx_seq_one_letter_code
_entity_poly.pdbx_strand_id
1 'polypeptide(L)'
;MRYYLNPQQELTNDENVMKLPESKITYKALGSLDDPQFVTFSTGFTKETEITSHIVAHLNVSVESSAEQQQSDPVVEADLDLFVTLWHLDSQGQEILYTGAVGDPVSLTKGWLRCSLRKVEDKHPQHRSYLPYRQYFSTDEELLTPNIIYAVDVEIWPTNVVMNGGDTLVLEIASGDTTGSGLFRHESKVDRDPAPLAGWNNIHLGGGKLNYLELPIIPQNS
;
A
#
# COMPACT_ATOMS: atom_id res chain seq x y z
N MET A 1 -5.73 -1.98 -15.44
CA MET A 1 -6.71 -0.88 -15.29
C MET A 1 -6.44 -0.16 -13.98
N ARG A 2 -6.44 1.17 -13.95
CA ARG A 2 -6.14 1.94 -12.74
C ARG A 2 -7.41 2.37 -12.03
N TYR A 3 -7.38 2.24 -10.71
CA TYR A 3 -8.37 2.76 -9.78
C TYR A 3 -7.66 3.79 -8.89
N TYR A 4 -8.01 5.05 -9.05
CA TYR A 4 -7.44 6.17 -8.32
C TYR A 4 -8.05 6.31 -6.94
N LEU A 5 -7.21 6.63 -5.96
CA LEU A 5 -7.61 6.91 -4.58
C LEU A 5 -8.14 8.35 -4.49
N ASN A 6 -9.25 8.56 -3.77
CA ASN A 6 -9.82 9.88 -3.54
C ASN A 6 -9.95 10.24 -2.04
N PRO A 7 -10.17 11.53 -1.71
CA PRO A 7 -10.30 11.96 -0.31
C PRO A 7 -11.51 11.38 0.44
N GLN A 8 -12.47 10.79 -0.27
CA GLN A 8 -13.65 10.12 0.28
C GLN A 8 -13.38 8.65 0.62
N GLN A 9 -12.13 8.19 0.50
CA GLN A 9 -11.73 6.80 0.74
C GLN A 9 -12.39 5.82 -0.25
N GLU A 10 -12.53 6.25 -1.50
CA GLU A 10 -13.01 5.40 -2.59
C GLU A 10 -11.89 5.14 -3.59
N LEU A 11 -12.00 4.02 -4.28
CA LEU A 11 -11.24 3.65 -5.47
C LEU A 11 -12.13 3.93 -6.70
N THR A 12 -11.69 4.80 -7.61
CA THR A 12 -12.48 5.16 -8.81
C THR A 12 -11.66 5.07 -10.08
N ASN A 13 -12.28 4.76 -11.21
CA ASN A 13 -11.62 4.82 -12.51
C ASN A 13 -11.55 6.23 -13.10
N ASP A 14 -12.05 7.24 -12.39
CA ASP A 14 -11.99 8.64 -12.81
C ASP A 14 -10.68 9.32 -12.36
N GLU A 15 -9.78 9.58 -13.32
CA GLU A 15 -8.52 10.27 -13.09
C GLU A 15 -8.69 11.74 -12.67
N ASN A 16 -9.89 12.33 -12.83
CA ASN A 16 -10.14 13.71 -12.42
C ASN A 16 -10.03 13.93 -10.92
N VAL A 17 -9.97 12.88 -10.09
CA VAL A 17 -9.70 13.00 -8.65
C VAL A 17 -8.38 13.71 -8.36
N MET A 18 -7.42 13.69 -9.28
CA MET A 18 -6.17 14.46 -9.17
C MET A 18 -6.40 15.98 -9.18
N LYS A 19 -7.49 16.44 -9.81
CA LYS A 19 -7.84 17.88 -9.91
C LYS A 19 -8.58 18.37 -8.67
N LEU A 20 -8.93 17.47 -7.73
CA LEU A 20 -9.49 17.86 -6.45
C LEU A 20 -8.47 18.70 -5.65
N PRO A 21 -8.94 19.55 -4.73
CA PRO A 21 -8.05 20.25 -3.81
C PRO A 21 -7.11 19.29 -3.09
N GLU A 22 -5.90 19.76 -2.79
CA GLU A 22 -4.94 18.99 -2.03
C GLU A 22 -5.51 18.64 -0.65
N SER A 23 -5.35 17.38 -0.27
CA SER A 23 -5.72 16.85 1.03
C SER A 23 -4.72 15.79 1.44
N LYS A 24 -4.71 15.46 2.73
CA LYS A 24 -3.93 14.33 3.24
C LYS A 24 -4.76 13.52 4.20
N ILE A 25 -4.55 12.20 4.18
CA ILE A 25 -5.03 11.30 5.22
C ILE A 25 -3.83 10.89 6.07
N THR A 26 -3.96 11.01 7.38
CA THR A 26 -2.87 10.80 8.33
C THR A 26 -3.24 9.64 9.26
N TYR A 27 -2.29 8.73 9.48
CA TYR A 27 -2.45 7.57 10.34
C TYR A 27 -1.16 7.32 11.13
N LYS A 28 -1.30 6.73 12.32
CA LYS A 28 -0.16 6.56 13.23
C LYS A 28 0.78 5.48 12.70
N ALA A 29 2.08 5.72 12.79
CA ALA A 29 3.08 4.72 12.45
C ALA A 29 3.22 3.66 13.55
N LEU A 30 3.93 2.57 13.24
CA LEU A 30 4.14 1.42 14.13
C LEU A 30 2.86 0.74 14.61
N GLY A 31 1.92 0.51 13.69
CA GLY A 31 0.77 -0.36 13.93
C GLY A 31 1.19 -1.81 14.24
N SER A 32 0.33 -2.52 14.95
CA SER A 32 0.52 -3.94 15.31
C SER A 32 -0.82 -4.68 15.26
N LEU A 33 -0.80 -6.00 15.45
CA LEU A 33 -2.05 -6.77 15.52
C LEU A 33 -2.96 -6.36 16.68
N ASP A 34 -2.37 -5.94 17.80
CA ASP A 34 -3.13 -5.52 18.99
C ASP A 34 -3.62 -4.06 18.90
N ASP A 35 -2.92 -3.24 18.10
CA ASP A 35 -3.25 -1.83 17.83
C ASP A 35 -3.02 -1.52 16.34
N PRO A 36 -3.93 -2.00 15.45
CA PRO A 36 -3.74 -1.84 14.02
C PRO A 36 -4.01 -0.39 13.61
N GLN A 37 -3.10 0.16 12.80
CA GLN A 37 -3.16 1.54 12.32
C GLN A 37 -3.18 1.53 10.79
N PHE A 38 -4.32 1.88 10.21
CA PHE A 38 -4.52 1.79 8.77
C PHE A 38 -5.58 2.76 8.26
N VAL A 39 -5.57 2.96 6.94
CA VAL A 39 -6.60 3.63 6.16
C VAL A 39 -7.08 2.68 5.07
N THR A 40 -8.37 2.71 4.76
CA THR A 40 -8.95 1.89 3.69
C THR A 40 -9.48 2.74 2.54
N PHE A 41 -9.51 2.16 1.34
CA PHE A 41 -10.17 2.67 0.15
C PHE A 41 -10.94 1.52 -0.51
N SER A 42 -12.13 1.75 -1.07
CA SER A 42 -12.92 0.66 -1.65
C SER A 42 -13.60 0.97 -2.98
N THR A 43 -13.85 -0.07 -3.76
CA THR A 43 -14.69 -0.02 -4.97
C THR A 43 -15.59 -1.25 -5.04
N GLY A 44 -16.85 -1.03 -5.43
CA GLY A 44 -17.78 -2.12 -5.77
C GLY A 44 -17.63 -2.54 -7.23
N PHE A 45 -17.95 -3.79 -7.52
CA PHE A 45 -18.02 -4.35 -8.87
C PHE A 45 -19.49 -4.52 -9.27
N THR A 46 -19.84 -4.12 -10.50
CA THR A 46 -21.22 -4.23 -11.02
C THR A 46 -21.44 -5.46 -11.89
N LYS A 47 -20.36 -6.12 -12.29
CA LYS A 47 -20.35 -7.34 -13.11
C LYS A 47 -19.14 -8.18 -12.76
N GLU A 48 -19.19 -9.45 -13.14
CA GLU A 48 -18.07 -10.37 -13.04
C GLU A 48 -16.80 -9.76 -13.66
N THR A 49 -15.73 -9.70 -12.88
CA THR A 49 -14.44 -9.14 -13.30
C THR A 49 -13.33 -10.03 -12.81
N GLU A 50 -12.55 -10.57 -13.75
CA GLU A 50 -11.39 -11.42 -13.44
C GLU A 50 -10.13 -10.55 -13.32
N ILE A 51 -9.40 -10.74 -12.23
CA ILE A 51 -8.14 -10.04 -11.91
C ILE A 51 -7.07 -11.11 -11.77
N THR A 52 -6.12 -11.13 -12.70
CA THR A 52 -5.04 -12.13 -12.72
C THR A 52 -3.69 -11.49 -13.04
N SER A 53 -2.68 -11.73 -12.20
CA SER A 53 -1.27 -11.26 -12.26
C SER A 53 -0.91 -10.30 -11.10
N HIS A 54 0.24 -9.64 -11.21
CA HIS A 54 0.78 -8.67 -10.26
C HIS A 54 -0.08 -7.40 -10.20
N ILE A 55 -0.16 -6.82 -9.00
CA ILE A 55 -0.86 -5.57 -8.72
C ILE A 55 0.17 -4.57 -8.18
N VAL A 56 0.02 -3.30 -8.54
CA VAL A 56 0.86 -2.22 -7.99
C VAL A 56 -0.02 -1.15 -7.38
N ALA A 57 0.32 -0.70 -6.17
CA ALA A 57 -0.22 0.50 -5.57
C ALA A 57 0.81 1.63 -5.69
N HIS A 58 0.49 2.65 -6.49
CA HIS A 58 1.27 3.87 -6.59
C HIS A 58 0.74 4.89 -5.57
N LEU A 59 1.59 5.35 -4.67
CA LEU A 59 1.21 6.20 -3.53
C LEU A 59 2.14 7.40 -3.40
N ASN A 60 1.59 8.55 -3.01
CA ASN A 60 2.34 9.73 -2.60
C ASN A 60 2.33 9.83 -1.08
N VAL A 61 3.45 9.56 -0.43
CA VAL A 61 3.55 9.41 1.02
C VAL A 61 4.54 10.39 1.64
N SER A 62 4.32 10.74 2.90
CA SER A 62 5.31 11.44 3.72
C SER A 62 5.19 11.04 5.18
N VAL A 63 6.23 11.30 5.95
CA VAL A 63 6.24 11.18 7.41
C VAL A 63 6.28 12.56 8.06
N GLU A 64 5.64 12.69 9.22
CA GLU A 64 5.85 13.83 10.11
C GLU A 64 7.02 13.53 11.07
N SER A 65 7.75 14.57 11.49
CA SER A 65 8.83 14.39 12.47
C SER A 65 8.29 13.95 13.83
N SER A 66 8.81 12.86 14.38
CA SER A 66 8.52 12.41 15.74
C SER A 66 9.32 13.20 16.80
N ALA A 67 8.90 13.12 18.06
CA ALA A 67 9.64 13.72 19.16
C ALA A 67 10.99 13.03 19.40
N GLU A 68 11.10 11.73 19.08
CA GLU A 68 12.37 11.00 19.12
C GLU A 68 13.33 11.47 18.02
N GLN A 69 12.82 11.74 16.81
CA GLN A 69 13.60 12.27 15.68
C GLN A 69 14.07 13.72 15.88
N GLN A 70 13.34 14.50 16.66
CA GLN A 70 13.72 15.88 16.99
C GLN A 70 14.90 15.96 17.97
N GLN A 71 15.27 14.86 18.63
CA GLN A 71 16.39 14.80 19.58
C GLN A 71 17.73 14.40 18.92
N SER A 72 17.71 13.90 17.68
CA SER A 72 18.91 13.62 16.89
C SER A 72 19.23 14.78 15.94
N ASP A 73 20.47 15.28 15.98
CA ASP A 73 20.98 16.34 15.10
C ASP A 73 22.05 15.78 14.15
N PRO A 74 21.90 15.89 12.81
CA PRO A 74 20.76 16.44 12.07
C PRO A 74 19.61 15.43 11.87
N VAL A 75 18.38 15.94 11.79
CA VAL A 75 17.14 15.16 11.51
C VAL A 75 17.17 14.61 10.09
N VAL A 76 17.75 13.42 9.89
CA VAL A 76 17.86 12.74 8.58
C VAL A 76 17.30 11.32 8.61
N GLU A 77 17.02 10.77 9.79
CA GLU A 77 16.70 9.35 9.96
C GLU A 77 15.20 9.12 10.08
N ALA A 78 14.42 9.43 9.04
CA ALA A 78 13.02 8.99 9.00
C ALA A 78 12.85 7.90 7.93
N ASP A 79 12.00 6.93 8.23
CA ASP A 79 11.59 5.92 7.27
C ASP A 79 10.10 5.61 7.44
N LEU A 80 9.53 4.86 6.52
CA LEU A 80 8.13 4.51 6.49
C LEU A 80 7.99 3.08 5.95
N ASP A 81 7.31 2.23 6.71
CA ASP A 81 6.87 0.93 6.21
C ASP A 81 5.41 1.01 5.74
N LEU A 82 5.15 0.57 4.51
CA LEU A 82 3.83 0.37 3.93
C LEU A 82 3.48 -1.10 3.95
N PHE A 83 2.38 -1.43 4.62
CA PHE A 83 1.73 -2.72 4.59
C PHE A 83 0.44 -2.57 3.80
N VAL A 84 0.34 -3.20 2.65
CA VAL A 84 -0.81 -3.09 1.77
C VAL A 84 -1.55 -4.41 1.72
N THR A 85 -2.84 -4.41 2.05
CA THR A 85 -3.70 -5.59 1.99
C THR A 85 -4.86 -5.32 1.04
N LEU A 86 -5.16 -6.29 0.18
CA LEU A 86 -6.43 -6.31 -0.56
C LEU A 86 -7.40 -7.28 0.11
N TRP A 87 -8.61 -6.81 0.37
CA TRP A 87 -9.72 -7.61 0.89
C TRP A 87 -10.81 -7.75 -0.17
N HIS A 88 -11.43 -8.93 -0.22
CA HIS A 88 -12.58 -9.20 -1.05
C HIS A 88 -13.80 -9.41 -0.15
N LEU A 89 -14.79 -8.53 -0.27
CA LEU A 89 -16.07 -8.65 0.43
C LEU A 89 -17.15 -9.05 -0.57
N ASP A 90 -18.02 -9.98 -0.17
CA ASP A 90 -19.18 -10.37 -0.97
C ASP A 90 -20.26 -9.26 -1.00
N SER A 91 -21.33 -9.49 -1.76
CA SER A 91 -22.48 -8.58 -1.85
C SER A 91 -23.19 -8.24 -0.52
N GLN A 92 -22.94 -8.99 0.55
CA GLN A 92 -23.46 -8.73 1.90
C GLN A 92 -22.44 -8.03 2.80
N GLY A 93 -21.25 -7.73 2.28
CA GLY A 93 -20.14 -7.15 3.03
C GLY A 93 -19.37 -8.16 3.87
N GLN A 94 -19.58 -9.46 3.67
CA GLN A 94 -18.85 -10.51 4.36
C GLN A 94 -17.53 -10.78 3.63
N GLU A 95 -16.43 -10.87 4.39
CA GLU A 95 -15.13 -11.21 3.84
C GLU A 95 -15.12 -12.61 3.21
N ILE A 96 -14.60 -12.67 1.98
CA ILE A 96 -14.24 -13.90 1.28
C ILE A 96 -12.77 -14.19 1.58
N LEU A 97 -12.54 -15.31 2.27
CA LEU A 97 -11.22 -15.75 2.72
C LEU A 97 -10.55 -16.65 1.67
N TYR A 98 -9.23 -16.56 1.59
CA TYR A 98 -8.36 -17.31 0.69
C TYR A 98 -7.43 -18.24 1.48
N THR A 99 -6.71 -19.10 0.77
CA THR A 99 -5.74 -20.02 1.39
C THR A 99 -4.35 -19.38 1.46
N GLY A 100 -3.85 -19.20 2.69
CA GLY A 100 -2.54 -18.66 2.98
C GLY A 100 -1.42 -19.67 2.82
N ALA A 101 -0.18 -19.21 3.04
CA ALA A 101 1.03 -19.99 2.81
C ALA A 101 1.12 -21.27 3.65
N VAL A 102 0.45 -21.33 4.80
CA VAL A 102 0.40 -22.50 5.69
C VAL A 102 -0.97 -23.19 5.71
N GLY A 103 -1.86 -22.83 4.77
CA GLY A 103 -3.22 -23.37 4.67
C GLY A 103 -4.25 -22.67 5.58
N ASP A 104 -3.90 -21.54 6.18
CA ASP A 104 -4.76 -20.71 7.00
C ASP A 104 -5.67 -19.80 6.16
N PRO A 105 -6.82 -19.36 6.68
CA PRO A 105 -7.67 -18.37 6.00
C PRO A 105 -7.02 -16.98 6.03
N VAL A 106 -6.85 -16.36 4.86
CA VAL A 106 -6.20 -15.05 4.69
C VAL A 106 -6.98 -14.11 3.77
N SER A 107 -6.61 -12.84 3.78
CA SER A 107 -7.05 -11.82 2.81
C SER A 107 -6.71 -12.18 1.36
N LEU A 108 -7.27 -11.47 0.38
CA LEU A 108 -7.04 -11.74 -1.05
C LEU A 108 -5.56 -11.73 -1.46
N THR A 109 -4.82 -10.67 -1.12
CA THR A 109 -3.37 -10.60 -1.36
C THR A 109 -2.75 -9.48 -0.53
N LYS A 110 -1.43 -9.49 -0.37
CA LYS A 110 -0.67 -8.52 0.42
C LYS A 110 0.58 -8.03 -0.33
N GLY A 111 1.07 -6.87 0.05
CA GLY A 111 2.28 -6.24 -0.47
C GLY A 111 2.96 -5.39 0.61
N TRP A 112 4.27 -5.19 0.47
CA TRP A 112 5.06 -4.47 1.45
C TRP A 112 6.10 -3.58 0.78
N LEU A 113 6.40 -2.44 1.40
CA LEU A 113 7.52 -1.59 1.00
C LEU A 113 8.06 -0.84 2.21
N ARG A 114 9.37 -0.94 2.44
CA ARG A 114 10.12 0.04 3.22
C ARG A 114 10.52 1.19 2.30
N CYS A 115 10.07 2.41 2.59
CA CYS A 115 10.17 3.53 1.66
C CYS A 115 11.61 4.00 1.43
N SER A 116 12.53 3.79 2.35
CA SER A 116 13.97 4.02 2.08
C SER A 116 14.52 3.12 0.97
N LEU A 117 13.90 1.97 0.72
CA LEU A 117 14.24 1.02 -0.34
C LEU A 117 13.39 1.21 -1.61
N ARG A 118 12.70 2.34 -1.75
CA ARG A 118 11.75 2.59 -2.87
C ARG A 118 12.38 2.59 -4.26
N LYS A 119 13.70 2.83 -4.39
CA LYS A 119 14.41 3.03 -5.66
C LYS A 119 14.20 1.88 -6.63
N VAL A 120 13.61 2.19 -7.78
CA VAL A 120 13.36 1.26 -8.89
C VAL A 120 14.52 1.36 -9.89
N GLU A 121 15.00 0.22 -10.37
CA GLU A 121 15.96 0.16 -11.48
C GLU A 121 15.21 0.04 -12.81
N ASP A 122 14.85 1.19 -13.38
CA ASP A 122 14.03 1.29 -14.60
C ASP A 122 14.68 0.62 -15.82
N LYS A 123 16.03 0.52 -15.83
CA LYS A 123 16.78 -0.09 -16.94
C LYS A 123 16.96 -1.59 -16.80
N HIS A 124 16.51 -2.19 -15.69
CA HIS A 124 16.66 -3.62 -15.50
C HIS A 124 15.78 -4.41 -16.49
N PRO A 125 16.30 -5.47 -17.15
CA PRO A 125 15.51 -6.23 -18.14
C PRO A 125 14.23 -6.87 -17.60
N GLN A 126 14.17 -7.12 -16.28
CA GLN A 126 12.99 -7.69 -15.61
C GLN A 126 12.00 -6.63 -15.11
N HIS A 127 12.35 -5.34 -15.16
CA HIS A 127 11.44 -4.28 -14.73
C HIS A 127 10.22 -4.20 -15.66
N ARG A 128 9.03 -4.10 -15.06
CA ARG A 128 7.77 -3.76 -15.74
C ARG A 128 7.04 -2.73 -14.88
N SER A 129 6.13 -1.96 -15.49
CA SER A 129 5.28 -1.01 -14.74
C SER A 129 4.44 -1.69 -13.65
N TYR A 130 4.06 -2.95 -13.87
CA TYR A 130 3.31 -3.79 -12.92
C TYR A 130 4.21 -4.68 -12.05
N LEU A 131 5.53 -4.59 -12.21
CA LEU A 131 6.53 -5.39 -11.47
C LEU A 131 7.80 -4.53 -11.30
N PRO A 132 7.79 -3.56 -10.36
CA PRO A 132 8.93 -2.68 -10.12
C PRO A 132 10.16 -3.50 -9.68
N TYR A 133 11.28 -3.34 -10.36
CA TYR A 133 12.49 -4.08 -10.03
C TYR A 133 13.37 -3.26 -9.09
N ARG A 134 13.81 -3.88 -7.99
CA ARG A 134 14.63 -3.24 -6.95
C ARG A 134 15.84 -4.11 -6.63
N GLN A 135 16.99 -3.46 -6.46
CA GLN A 135 18.26 -4.16 -6.20
C GLN A 135 18.49 -4.43 -4.70
N TYR A 136 17.89 -3.63 -3.82
CA TYR A 136 17.98 -3.76 -2.36
C TYR A 136 19.42 -3.77 -1.82
N PHE A 137 20.35 -3.05 -2.46
CA PHE A 137 21.68 -2.84 -1.89
C PHE A 137 21.60 -1.88 -0.71
N SER A 138 22.36 -2.16 0.35
CA SER A 138 22.43 -1.27 1.52
C SER A 138 22.96 0.14 1.18
N THR A 139 23.71 0.27 0.09
CA THR A 139 24.20 1.56 -0.42
C THR A 139 23.15 2.37 -1.17
N ASP A 140 22.02 1.75 -1.52
CA ASP A 140 20.90 2.38 -2.22
C ASP A 140 19.78 2.81 -1.26
N GLU A 141 19.99 2.70 0.06
CA GLU A 141 19.04 3.18 1.05
C GLU A 141 18.93 4.71 1.01
N GLU A 142 17.71 5.20 0.77
CA GLU A 142 17.40 6.62 0.68
C GLU A 142 16.38 7.01 1.75
N LEU A 143 16.83 7.29 2.97
CA LEU A 143 15.97 7.75 4.07
C LEU A 143 15.11 8.95 3.68
N LEU A 144 13.96 9.08 4.35
CA LEU A 144 12.96 10.09 4.08
C LEU A 144 13.29 11.36 4.86
N THR A 145 13.12 12.51 4.21
CA THR A 145 13.10 13.79 4.90
C THR A 145 11.68 14.06 5.37
N PRO A 146 11.45 14.34 6.67
CA PRO A 146 10.12 14.65 7.16
C PRO A 146 9.44 15.79 6.39
N ASN A 147 8.12 15.64 6.17
CA ASN A 147 7.28 16.53 5.39
C ASN A 147 7.61 16.66 3.90
N ILE A 148 8.59 15.91 3.38
CA ILE A 148 8.80 15.76 1.94
C ILE A 148 7.96 14.60 1.42
N ILE A 149 7.33 14.81 0.27
CA ILE A 149 6.45 13.84 -0.37
C ILE A 149 7.26 12.98 -1.32
N TYR A 150 7.11 11.67 -1.17
CA TYR A 150 7.75 10.66 -2.00
C TYR A 150 6.68 9.87 -2.76
N ALA A 151 6.84 9.78 -4.08
CA ALA A 151 6.06 8.84 -4.89
C ALA A 151 6.71 7.45 -4.81
N VAL A 152 5.91 6.43 -4.49
CA VAL A 152 6.39 5.07 -4.28
C VAL A 152 5.46 4.05 -4.94
N ASP A 153 6.03 2.97 -5.44
CA ASP A 153 5.30 1.83 -6.01
C ASP A 153 5.39 0.63 -5.09
N VAL A 154 4.31 0.29 -4.41
CA VAL A 154 4.22 -0.93 -3.60
C VAL A 154 3.83 -2.08 -4.51
N GLU A 155 4.71 -3.08 -4.62
CA GLU A 155 4.37 -4.34 -5.28
C GLU A 155 3.46 -5.15 -4.36
N ILE A 156 2.31 -5.57 -4.90
CA ILE A 156 1.39 -6.49 -4.25
C ILE A 156 1.51 -7.83 -4.94
N TRP A 157 1.59 -8.91 -4.14
CA TRP A 157 1.81 -10.25 -4.66
C TRP A 157 0.77 -10.64 -5.71
N PRO A 158 1.19 -11.37 -6.76
CA PRO A 158 0.31 -11.75 -7.86
C PRO A 158 -0.85 -12.61 -7.34
N THR A 159 -2.03 -12.37 -7.89
CA THR A 159 -3.26 -13.09 -7.50
C THR A 159 -4.04 -13.53 -8.74
N ASN A 160 -5.00 -14.42 -8.53
CA ASN A 160 -6.03 -14.80 -9.49
C ASN A 160 -7.36 -14.88 -8.76
N VAL A 161 -8.27 -13.94 -9.07
CA VAL A 161 -9.58 -13.83 -8.43
C VAL A 161 -10.64 -13.38 -9.43
N VAL A 162 -11.87 -13.82 -9.19
CA VAL A 162 -13.07 -13.32 -9.85
C VAL A 162 -13.89 -12.53 -8.83
N MET A 163 -14.11 -11.25 -9.11
CA MET A 163 -15.02 -10.37 -8.36
C MET A 163 -16.41 -10.44 -9.02
N ASN A 164 -17.45 -10.85 -8.30
CA ASN A 164 -18.80 -10.91 -8.85
C ASN A 164 -19.48 -9.53 -8.83
N GLY A 165 -20.61 -9.40 -9.54
CA GLY A 165 -21.47 -8.24 -9.39
C GLY A 165 -22.02 -8.14 -7.96
N GLY A 166 -21.81 -7.00 -7.31
CA GLY A 166 -22.15 -6.75 -5.91
C GLY A 166 -20.95 -6.86 -4.97
N ASP A 167 -19.87 -7.53 -5.37
CA ASP A 167 -18.68 -7.69 -4.53
C ASP A 167 -17.91 -6.38 -4.41
N THR A 168 -17.17 -6.22 -3.32
CA THR A 168 -16.37 -5.03 -3.01
C THR A 168 -14.91 -5.41 -2.84
N LEU A 169 -14.01 -4.68 -3.51
CA LEU A 169 -12.58 -4.74 -3.25
C LEU A 169 -12.21 -3.60 -2.29
N VAL A 170 -11.48 -3.93 -1.23
CA VAL A 170 -10.96 -2.95 -0.27
C VAL A 170 -9.43 -2.98 -0.30
N LEU A 171 -8.83 -1.82 -0.55
CA LEU A 171 -7.41 -1.55 -0.35
C LEU A 171 -7.20 -1.02 1.06
N GLU A 172 -6.45 -1.74 1.88
CA GLU A 172 -5.99 -1.29 3.20
C GLU A 172 -4.51 -0.91 3.11
N ILE A 173 -4.17 0.26 3.67
CA ILE A 173 -2.80 0.75 3.78
C ILE A 173 -2.52 0.95 5.26
N ALA A 174 -1.63 0.13 5.80
CA ALA A 174 -1.30 0.06 7.21
C ALA A 174 0.17 0.41 7.48
N SER A 175 0.47 0.72 8.74
CA SER A 175 1.84 0.95 9.23
C SER A 175 2.44 -0.29 9.91
N GLY A 176 1.78 -1.44 9.84
CA GLY A 176 2.25 -2.71 10.38
C GLY A 176 1.36 -3.88 10.00
N ASP A 177 1.69 -5.07 10.50
CA ASP A 177 0.90 -6.28 10.22
C ASP A 177 -0.52 -6.13 10.77
N THR A 178 -1.50 -6.40 9.90
CA THR A 178 -2.91 -6.48 10.24
C THR A 178 -3.40 -7.93 10.22
N THR A 179 -4.69 -8.15 10.46
CA THR A 179 -5.31 -9.47 10.43
C THR A 179 -4.92 -10.27 9.17
N GLY A 180 -4.78 -11.59 9.31
CA GLY A 180 -4.36 -12.46 8.21
C GLY A 180 -2.87 -12.45 7.90
N SER A 181 -2.02 -11.81 8.72
CA SER A 181 -0.55 -11.88 8.57
C SER A 181 0.05 -13.21 9.08
N GLY A 182 -0.75 -14.04 9.74
CA GLY A 182 -0.37 -15.40 10.15
C GLY A 182 0.81 -15.44 11.11
N LEU A 183 1.73 -16.39 10.85
CA LEU A 183 2.92 -16.65 11.67
C LEU A 183 4.11 -15.73 11.33
N PHE A 184 4.14 -15.13 10.15
CA PHE A 184 5.28 -14.36 9.64
C PHE A 184 5.05 -12.87 9.90
N ARG A 185 5.50 -12.40 11.06
CA ARG A 185 5.29 -11.04 11.54
C ARG A 185 6.56 -10.19 11.45
N HIS A 186 6.35 -8.89 11.27
CA HIS A 186 7.34 -7.83 11.23
C HIS A 186 7.30 -7.08 12.56
N GLU A 187 7.77 -7.74 13.62
CA GLU A 187 7.76 -7.22 15.01
C GLU A 187 9.16 -7.12 15.65
N SER A 188 10.21 -7.44 14.88
CA SER A 188 11.58 -7.33 15.34
C SER A 188 11.93 -5.88 15.62
N LYS A 189 12.28 -5.54 16.87
CA LYS A 189 12.70 -4.18 17.26
C LYS A 189 14.01 -3.73 16.62
N VAL A 190 14.81 -4.68 16.10
CA VAL A 190 16.05 -4.37 15.38
C VAL A 190 15.75 -3.93 13.95
N ASP A 191 14.74 -4.55 13.33
CA ASP A 191 14.32 -4.19 11.97
C ASP A 191 13.35 -3.00 11.97
N ARG A 192 12.49 -2.94 12.99
CA ARG A 192 11.47 -1.91 13.17
C ARG A 192 11.82 -1.02 14.34
N ASP A 193 12.97 -0.35 14.22
CA ASP A 193 13.41 0.63 15.21
C ASP A 193 12.42 1.81 15.25
N PRO A 194 11.85 2.14 16.43
CA PRO A 194 10.97 3.29 16.56
C PRO A 194 11.62 4.62 16.23
N ALA A 195 12.94 4.78 16.38
CA ALA A 195 13.61 6.06 16.12
C ALA A 195 13.34 6.57 14.69
N PRO A 196 13.54 5.76 13.62
CA PRO A 196 13.20 6.18 12.27
C PRO A 196 11.72 5.99 11.87
N LEU A 197 11.01 5.03 12.47
CA LEU A 197 9.69 4.61 11.98
C LEU A 197 8.50 5.12 12.78
N ALA A 198 8.70 5.70 13.98
CA ALA A 198 7.60 6.24 14.78
C ALA A 198 7.09 7.59 14.25
N GLY A 199 5.89 7.99 14.71
CA GLY A 199 5.27 9.26 14.35
C GLY A 199 4.00 9.06 13.52
N TRP A 200 3.84 9.88 12.49
CA TRP A 200 2.63 9.92 11.66
C TRP A 200 2.97 9.77 10.19
N ASN A 201 2.29 8.82 9.55
CA ASN A 201 2.34 8.58 8.13
C ASN A 201 1.23 9.37 7.44
N ASN A 202 1.49 9.83 6.22
CA ASN A 202 0.53 10.60 5.42
C ASN A 202 0.42 10.01 4.03
N ILE A 203 -0.82 9.95 3.51
CA ILE A 203 -1.12 9.74 2.10
C ILE A 203 -1.65 11.05 1.54
N HIS A 204 -0.99 11.59 0.51
CA HIS A 204 -1.33 12.87 -0.09
C HIS A 204 -2.19 12.67 -1.34
N LEU A 205 -3.37 13.27 -1.34
CA LEU A 205 -4.41 13.10 -2.37
C LEU A 205 -4.75 14.45 -3.02
N GLY A 206 -5.22 14.42 -4.28
CA GLY A 206 -5.52 15.64 -5.03
C GLY A 206 -4.27 16.47 -5.34
N GLY A 207 -4.45 17.73 -5.72
CA GLY A 207 -3.34 18.65 -5.99
C GLY A 207 -2.38 18.17 -7.09
N GLY A 208 -2.89 17.42 -8.07
CA GLY A 208 -2.12 16.85 -9.18
C GLY A 208 -1.35 15.56 -8.86
N LYS A 209 -1.46 15.02 -7.64
CA LYS A 209 -0.74 13.81 -7.23
C LYS A 209 -1.47 12.54 -7.67
N LEU A 210 -0.74 11.65 -8.32
CA LEU A 210 -1.24 10.34 -8.75
C LEU A 210 -1.25 9.37 -7.57
N ASN A 211 -2.40 8.85 -7.19
CA ASN A 211 -2.48 7.70 -6.29
C ASN A 211 -3.42 6.69 -6.92
N TYR A 212 -2.96 5.47 -7.15
CA TYR A 212 -3.78 4.45 -7.81
C TYR A 212 -3.41 3.03 -7.41
N LEU A 213 -4.40 2.15 -7.53
CA LEU A 213 -4.25 0.70 -7.57
C LEU A 213 -4.37 0.25 -9.04
N GLU A 214 -3.32 -0.37 -9.58
CA GLU A 214 -3.32 -0.91 -10.93
C GLU A 214 -3.67 -2.40 -10.90
N LEU A 215 -4.89 -2.73 -11.33
CA LEU A 215 -5.42 -4.08 -11.36
C LEU A 215 -5.22 -4.72 -12.75
N PRO A 216 -4.69 -5.96 -12.84
CA PRO A 216 -4.55 -6.69 -14.09
C PRO A 216 -5.87 -7.38 -14.46
N ILE A 217 -6.84 -6.56 -14.89
CA ILE A 217 -8.16 -7.04 -15.31
C ILE A 217 -8.05 -7.79 -16.66
N ILE A 218 -8.56 -9.01 -16.69
CA ILE A 218 -8.67 -9.80 -17.92
C ILE A 218 -9.88 -9.29 -18.74
N PRO A 219 -9.69 -8.94 -20.03
CA PRO A 219 -10.80 -8.53 -20.88
C PRO A 219 -11.80 -9.68 -21.09
N GLN A 220 -13.10 -9.37 -21.03
CA GLN A 220 -14.17 -10.36 -21.22
C GLN A 220 -14.27 -10.95 -22.65
N ASN A 221 -13.47 -10.44 -23.60
CA ASN A 221 -13.47 -10.89 -24.99
C ASN A 221 -12.05 -11.33 -25.37
N SER A 222 -11.82 -12.65 -25.40
CA SER A 222 -10.73 -13.29 -26.15
C SER A 222 -11.32 -14.10 -27.31
#